data_AF-A0A9P6JTL6-F1
#
_entry.id   AF-A0A9P6JTL6-F1
#
_cell.length_a   1.000
_cell.length_b   1.000
_cell.length_c   1.000
_cell.angle_alpha   90.00
_cell.angle_beta   90.00
_cell.angle_gamma   90.00
#
_symmetry.space_group_name_H-M   'P 1'
#
loop_
_entity.id
_entity.type
_entity.pdbx_description
1 polymer ?
#
loop_
_entity_poly.entity_id
_entity_poly.type
_entity_poly.pdbx_seq_one_letter_code
_entity_poly.pdbx_strand_id
1 'polypeptide(L)'
;MPANTNTTEVVQGALLIEVCVDSVESAIAAINGGADRLEVCANLANGGGTTPTIGLLKAIQSTVDVPLMVMIRPRTGDFYYTREELGIMLEDIRILKHFGGIRGFVLGVLTREARIDVECMKVLVDEILPLEVCFHRAFDMTRDPIEALQDIDDIGGISRILTSGQKSKAPEGLTTLEALFKTRKELVEDDAWGLTIMPGSGVNGATLPKLFHALMPLGLREIHLSGGRWIPSNMLFKRNGMGMNSGDKEFEWSVWRTEQQEVQLVREIADSLWRDYFRGQSPNQE
;
A
#
# COMPACT_ATOMS: atom_id res chain seq x y z
N MET A 1 4.04 7.44 44.95
CA MET A 1 5.25 7.61 44.12
C MET A 1 6.20 6.49 44.47
N PRO A 2 6.75 5.76 43.49
CA PRO A 2 7.57 6.34 42.43
C PRO A 2 6.98 6.18 41.04
N ALA A 3 7.08 7.24 40.25
CA ALA A 3 6.99 7.20 38.80
C ALA A 3 8.31 6.66 38.27
N ASN A 4 8.25 5.56 37.52
CA ASN A 4 9.27 5.24 36.53
C ASN A 4 8.67 4.23 35.54
N THR A 5 7.94 4.74 34.56
CA THR A 5 7.69 4.01 33.32
C THR A 5 8.45 4.74 32.25
N ASN A 6 9.55 4.12 31.83
CA ASN A 6 10.29 4.46 30.62
C ASN A 6 9.29 4.78 29.51
N THR A 7 9.12 6.06 29.23
CA THR A 7 8.71 6.56 27.93
C THR A 7 9.78 6.10 26.97
N THR A 8 9.49 5.04 26.23
CA THR A 8 10.21 4.67 25.02
C THR A 8 10.25 5.91 24.14
N GLU A 9 11.38 6.61 24.13
CA GLU A 9 11.69 7.64 23.16
C GLU A 9 11.44 7.04 21.78
N VAL A 10 10.44 7.59 21.07
CA VAL A 10 10.27 7.33 19.66
C VAL A 10 11.53 7.86 19.00
N VAL A 11 12.45 6.96 18.61
CA VAL A 11 13.42 7.31 17.57
C VAL A 11 12.57 7.79 16.40
N GLN A 12 12.70 9.07 16.07
CA GLN A 12 12.02 9.77 14.98
C GLN A 12 12.30 8.99 13.68
N GLY A 13 11.40 8.06 13.37
CA GLY A 13 11.69 6.85 12.60
C GLY A 13 11.72 7.09 11.10
N ALA A 14 12.63 6.41 10.40
CA ALA A 14 12.84 6.53 8.96
C ALA A 14 11.54 6.39 8.15
N LEU A 15 11.55 6.90 6.91
CA LEU A 15 10.45 6.73 5.97
C LEU A 15 10.10 5.24 5.81
N LEU A 16 8.85 4.88 6.07
CA LEU A 16 8.36 3.50 5.99
C LEU A 16 8.21 3.07 4.53
N ILE A 17 8.71 1.88 4.22
CA ILE A 17 8.65 1.29 2.88
C ILE A 17 7.73 0.07 2.90
N GLU A 18 6.58 0.18 2.24
CA GLU A 18 5.67 -0.95 2.00
C GLU A 18 5.88 -1.53 0.60
N VAL A 19 6.07 -2.85 0.50
CA VAL A 19 6.22 -3.54 -0.79
C VAL A 19 5.04 -4.49 -1.04
N CYS A 20 4.39 -4.37 -2.20
CA CYS A 20 3.39 -5.35 -2.63
C CYS A 20 4.05 -6.63 -3.17
N VAL A 21 3.57 -7.78 -2.70
CA VAL A 21 4.12 -9.11 -3.01
C VAL A 21 3.02 -10.12 -3.30
N ASP A 22 3.31 -11.09 -4.16
CA ASP A 22 2.37 -12.15 -4.56
C ASP A 22 2.92 -13.58 -4.39
N SER A 23 4.08 -13.70 -3.75
CA SER A 23 4.85 -14.92 -3.62
C SER A 23 5.78 -14.86 -2.42
N VAL A 24 6.15 -16.04 -1.88
CA VAL A 24 7.09 -16.12 -0.76
C VAL A 24 8.47 -15.61 -1.17
N GLU A 25 8.90 -15.90 -2.40
CA GLU A 25 10.18 -15.42 -2.93
C GLU A 25 10.21 -13.89 -3.00
N SER A 26 9.11 -13.27 -3.44
CA SER A 26 9.00 -11.80 -3.47
C SER A 26 8.97 -11.20 -2.07
N ALA A 27 8.30 -11.85 -1.11
CA ALA A 27 8.31 -11.45 0.30
C ALA A 27 9.73 -11.47 0.88
N ILE A 28 10.48 -12.56 0.69
CA ILE A 28 11.88 -12.66 1.13
C ILE A 28 12.73 -11.57 0.49
N ALA A 29 12.61 -11.39 -0.83
CA ALA A 29 13.38 -10.38 -1.56
C ALA A 29 13.09 -8.96 -1.07
N ALA A 30 11.82 -8.64 -0.79
CA ALA A 30 11.42 -7.35 -0.25
C ALA A 30 12.04 -7.09 1.13
N ILE A 31 11.98 -8.07 2.05
CA ILE A 31 12.54 -7.92 3.40
C ILE A 31 14.06 -7.83 3.37
N ASN A 32 14.73 -8.66 2.59
CA ASN A 32 16.18 -8.57 2.41
C ASN A 32 16.62 -7.24 1.76
N GLY A 33 15.72 -6.59 1.01
CA GLY A 33 15.91 -5.26 0.47
C GLY A 33 15.61 -4.13 1.46
N GLY A 34 15.12 -4.43 2.66
CA GLY A 34 14.81 -3.43 3.69
C GLY A 34 13.40 -2.86 3.62
N ALA A 35 12.43 -3.60 3.10
CA ALA A 35 11.02 -3.27 3.29
C ALA A 35 10.61 -3.42 4.76
N ASP A 36 9.80 -2.48 5.25
CA ASP A 36 9.32 -2.44 6.64
C ASP A 36 7.97 -3.14 6.80
N ARG A 37 7.20 -3.23 5.71
CA ARG A 37 5.84 -3.79 5.67
C ARG A 37 5.58 -4.43 4.31
N LEU A 38 4.74 -5.46 4.28
CA LEU A 38 4.31 -6.09 3.04
C LEU A 38 2.81 -5.94 2.83
N GLU A 39 2.41 -5.62 1.59
CA GLU A 39 1.04 -5.82 1.12
C GLU A 39 0.97 -7.16 0.37
N VAL A 40 0.22 -8.12 0.91
CA VAL A 40 0.07 -9.45 0.32
C VAL A 40 -1.12 -9.47 -0.63
N CYS A 41 -0.84 -9.78 -1.89
CA CYS A 41 -1.79 -9.78 -3.00
C CYS A 41 -1.76 -11.12 -3.76
N ALA A 42 -2.83 -11.44 -4.47
CA ALA A 42 -2.79 -12.35 -5.63
C ALA A 42 -2.91 -11.55 -6.93
N ASN A 43 -2.47 -12.12 -8.06
CA ASN A 43 -2.61 -11.51 -9.39
C ASN A 43 -2.05 -10.07 -9.49
N LEU A 44 -0.92 -9.80 -8.82
CA LEU A 44 -0.37 -8.45 -8.70
C LEU A 44 -0.05 -7.84 -10.07
N ALA A 45 0.73 -8.54 -10.89
CA ALA A 45 1.16 -8.04 -12.20
C ALA A 45 0.02 -7.98 -13.25
N ASN A 46 -0.97 -8.88 -13.14
CA ASN A 46 -2.03 -9.06 -14.13
C ASN A 46 -3.39 -8.49 -13.69
N GLY A 47 -3.38 -7.55 -12.73
CA GLY A 47 -4.64 -7.01 -12.20
C GLY A 47 -4.51 -5.92 -11.15
N GLY A 48 -3.29 -5.62 -10.69
CA GLY A 48 -3.06 -4.65 -9.61
C GLY A 48 -3.39 -5.20 -8.22
N GLY A 49 -3.53 -6.52 -8.07
CA GLY A 49 -3.82 -7.18 -6.78
C GLY A 49 -5.27 -7.61 -6.61
N THR A 50 -5.47 -8.80 -6.06
CA THR A 50 -6.74 -9.41 -5.65
C THR A 50 -6.52 -10.12 -4.31
N THR A 51 -7.61 -10.55 -3.64
CA THR A 51 -7.50 -11.26 -2.36
C THR A 51 -6.57 -12.48 -2.47
N PRO A 52 -5.50 -12.59 -1.65
CA PRO A 52 -4.60 -13.73 -1.70
C PRO A 52 -5.24 -14.98 -1.08
N THR A 53 -4.71 -16.14 -1.44
CA THR A 53 -5.10 -17.38 -0.77
C THR A 53 -4.54 -17.45 0.65
N ILE A 54 -5.25 -18.11 1.56
CA ILE A 54 -4.77 -18.40 2.92
C ILE A 54 -3.44 -19.19 2.89
N GLY A 55 -3.27 -20.07 1.90
CA GLY A 55 -2.04 -20.83 1.73
C GLY A 55 -0.81 -19.95 1.49
N LEU A 56 -0.95 -18.92 0.64
CA LEU A 56 0.12 -17.93 0.42
C LEU A 56 0.41 -17.14 1.69
N LEU A 57 -0.64 -16.63 2.36
CA LEU A 57 -0.48 -15.84 3.58
C LEU A 57 0.24 -16.63 4.68
N LYS A 58 -0.17 -17.89 4.91
CA LYS A 58 0.46 -18.79 5.87
C LYS A 58 1.94 -19.03 5.54
N ALA A 59 2.26 -19.24 4.27
CA ALA A 59 3.63 -19.46 3.85
C ALA A 59 4.51 -18.22 4.09
N ILE A 60 4.01 -17.02 3.78
CA ILE A 60 4.71 -15.76 4.03
C ILE A 60 4.92 -15.56 5.54
N GLN A 61 3.88 -15.68 6.36
CA GLN A 61 3.99 -15.54 7.83
C GLN A 61 4.98 -16.52 8.46
N SER A 62 5.14 -17.72 7.91
CA SER A 62 6.14 -18.68 8.40
C SER A 62 7.58 -18.37 7.97
N THR A 63 7.77 -17.39 7.08
CA THR A 63 9.04 -17.11 6.42
C THR A 63 9.62 -15.75 6.82
N VAL A 64 8.77 -14.74 7.05
CA VAL A 64 9.19 -13.36 7.37
C VAL A 64 8.46 -12.85 8.60
N ASP A 65 9.13 -12.01 9.38
CA ASP A 65 8.59 -11.39 10.60
C ASP A 65 8.48 -9.87 10.40
N VAL A 66 7.46 -9.46 9.65
CA VAL A 66 7.10 -8.05 9.45
C VAL A 66 5.58 -7.89 9.42
N PRO A 67 5.06 -6.67 9.66
CA PRO A 67 3.64 -6.39 9.50
C PRO A 67 3.14 -6.74 8.09
N LEU A 68 1.99 -7.43 8.02
CA LEU A 68 1.33 -7.81 6.77
C LEU A 68 0.01 -7.07 6.62
N MET A 69 -0.14 -6.34 5.52
CA MET A 69 -1.41 -5.82 5.02
C MET A 69 -1.96 -6.80 3.99
N VAL A 70 -3.25 -7.13 4.04
CA VAL A 70 -3.83 -8.13 3.14
C VAL A 70 -4.88 -7.49 2.22
N MET A 71 -4.71 -7.68 0.92
CA MET A 71 -5.68 -7.20 -0.08
C MET A 71 -7.02 -7.90 0.08
N ILE A 72 -8.12 -7.14 0.03
CA ILE A 72 -9.49 -7.63 -0.04
C ILE A 72 -10.10 -7.03 -1.31
N ARG A 73 -10.04 -7.82 -2.38
CA ARG A 73 -10.53 -7.44 -3.70
C ARG A 73 -10.90 -8.70 -4.49
N PRO A 74 -12.21 -8.98 -4.67
CA PRO A 74 -12.69 -10.29 -5.12
C PRO A 74 -12.43 -10.54 -6.62
N ARG A 75 -12.20 -9.48 -7.40
CA ARG A 75 -11.91 -9.56 -8.84
C ARG A 75 -11.12 -8.36 -9.35
N THR A 76 -10.54 -8.48 -10.54
CA THR A 76 -9.94 -7.37 -11.29
C THR A 76 -11.03 -6.48 -11.93
N GLY A 77 -10.61 -5.35 -12.50
CA GLY A 77 -11.51 -4.37 -13.10
C GLY A 77 -11.86 -3.23 -12.14
N ASP A 78 -13.10 -2.74 -12.23
CA ASP A 78 -13.61 -1.64 -11.42
C ASP A 78 -13.77 -2.00 -9.92
N PHE A 79 -14.22 -1.01 -9.16
CA PHE A 79 -14.45 -1.09 -7.70
C PHE A 79 -15.92 -0.86 -7.34
N TYR A 80 -16.81 -0.98 -8.33
CA TYR A 80 -18.25 -0.97 -8.12
C TYR A 80 -18.73 -2.41 -8.03
N TYR A 81 -18.98 -2.85 -6.80
CA TYR A 81 -19.25 -4.25 -6.51
C TYR A 81 -20.75 -4.54 -6.44
N THR A 82 -21.14 -5.74 -6.86
CA THR A 82 -22.49 -6.23 -6.56
C THR A 82 -22.62 -6.55 -5.07
N ARG A 83 -23.86 -6.75 -4.61
CA ARG A 83 -24.14 -7.15 -3.23
C ARG A 83 -23.47 -8.49 -2.88
N GLU A 84 -23.45 -9.43 -3.82
CA GLU A 84 -22.82 -10.73 -3.65
C GLU A 84 -21.30 -10.60 -3.53
N GLU A 85 -20.68 -9.72 -4.32
CA GLU A 85 -19.24 -9.44 -4.25
C GLU A 85 -18.85 -8.78 -2.92
N LEU A 86 -19.65 -7.84 -2.41
CA LEU A 86 -19.46 -7.26 -1.08
C LEU A 86 -19.62 -8.33 0.02
N GLY A 87 -20.56 -9.27 -0.15
CA GLY A 87 -20.71 -10.41 0.76
C GLY A 87 -19.47 -11.31 0.79
N ILE A 88 -18.84 -11.54 -0.35
CA ILE A 88 -17.57 -12.28 -0.45
C ILE A 88 -16.45 -11.52 0.27
N MET A 89 -16.31 -10.22 0.04
CA MET A 89 -15.31 -9.39 0.70
C MET A 89 -15.45 -9.44 2.24
N LEU A 90 -16.67 -9.35 2.75
CA LEU A 90 -16.95 -9.40 4.18
C LEU A 90 -16.57 -10.77 4.78
N GLU A 91 -16.86 -11.87 4.07
CA GLU A 91 -16.49 -13.20 4.51
C GLU A 91 -14.98 -13.43 4.47
N ASP A 92 -14.29 -12.96 3.42
CA ASP A 92 -12.82 -13.00 3.33
C ASP A 92 -12.17 -12.26 4.51
N ILE A 93 -12.68 -11.06 4.86
CA ILE A 93 -12.22 -10.30 6.04
C ILE A 93 -12.36 -11.14 7.30
N ARG A 94 -13.52 -11.76 7.55
CA ARG A 94 -13.76 -12.59 8.74
C ARG A 94 -12.80 -13.77 8.83
N ILE A 95 -12.65 -14.51 7.73
CA ILE A 95 -11.79 -15.69 7.67
C ILE A 95 -10.34 -15.29 7.93
N LEU A 96 -9.85 -14.25 7.25
CA LEU A 96 -8.47 -13.80 7.36
C LEU A 96 -8.18 -13.17 8.72
N LYS A 97 -9.12 -12.41 9.28
CA LYS A 97 -9.00 -11.85 10.63
C LYS A 97 -8.94 -12.95 11.68
N HIS A 98 -9.75 -14.00 11.53
CA HIS A 98 -9.70 -15.17 12.41
C HIS A 98 -8.38 -15.95 12.28
N PHE A 99 -7.83 -16.04 11.06
CA PHE A 99 -6.53 -16.67 10.82
C PHE A 99 -5.38 -16.00 11.60
N GLY A 100 -5.43 -14.67 11.77
CA GLY A 100 -4.52 -13.92 12.64
C GLY A 100 -3.16 -13.59 12.02
N GLY A 101 -2.33 -12.86 12.76
CA GLY A 101 -0.98 -12.43 12.30
C GLY A 101 -1.01 -11.40 11.17
N ILE A 102 -2.11 -10.67 11.02
CA ILE A 102 -2.31 -9.62 10.01
C ILE A 102 -2.32 -8.28 10.72
N ARG A 103 -1.62 -7.28 10.16
CA ARG A 103 -1.62 -5.89 10.67
C ARG A 103 -2.89 -5.15 10.27
N GLY A 104 -3.36 -5.38 9.06
CA GLY A 104 -4.53 -4.72 8.51
C GLY A 104 -4.94 -5.22 7.15
N PHE A 105 -5.99 -4.62 6.61
CA PHE A 105 -6.55 -4.95 5.31
C PHE A 105 -6.50 -3.77 4.36
N VAL A 106 -6.41 -4.07 3.07
CA VAL A 106 -6.38 -3.09 1.99
C VAL A 106 -7.57 -3.33 1.07
N LEU A 107 -8.42 -2.31 0.89
CA LEU A 107 -9.66 -2.42 0.11
C LEU A 107 -10.13 -1.05 -0.37
N GLY A 108 -11.20 -1.01 -1.14
CA GLY A 108 -11.89 0.23 -1.48
C GLY A 108 -13.07 -0.02 -2.38
N VAL A 109 -14.20 0.61 -2.05
CA VAL A 109 -15.47 0.46 -2.77
C VAL A 109 -15.89 1.81 -3.31
N LEU A 110 -16.28 1.84 -4.58
CA LEU A 110 -16.77 3.02 -5.26
C LEU A 110 -18.22 2.84 -5.70
N THR A 111 -18.93 3.94 -5.76
CA THR A 111 -20.24 4.07 -6.40
C THR A 111 -20.11 4.11 -7.93
N ARG A 112 -21.22 3.93 -8.66
CA ARG A 112 -21.27 4.09 -10.13
C ARG A 112 -20.85 5.48 -10.59
N GLU A 113 -21.02 6.43 -9.71
CA GLU A 113 -20.67 7.83 -9.87
C GLU A 113 -19.17 8.10 -9.65
N ALA A 114 -18.36 7.08 -9.36
CA ALA A 114 -16.94 7.24 -9.01
C ALA A 114 -16.73 8.13 -7.76
N ARG A 115 -17.64 8.03 -6.79
CA ARG A 115 -17.43 8.50 -5.41
C ARG A 115 -17.16 7.30 -4.50
N ILE A 116 -16.60 7.52 -3.32
CA ILE A 116 -16.45 6.44 -2.35
C ILE A 116 -17.83 5.98 -1.89
N ASP A 117 -18.04 4.67 -1.80
CA ASP A 117 -19.27 4.11 -1.23
C ASP A 117 -19.15 4.10 0.30
N VAL A 118 -19.50 5.22 0.93
CA VAL A 118 -19.37 5.43 2.38
C VAL A 118 -20.16 4.39 3.18
N GLU A 119 -21.37 4.04 2.74
CA GLU A 119 -22.21 3.07 3.45
C GLU A 119 -21.59 1.68 3.44
N CYS A 120 -21.17 1.18 2.27
CA CYS A 120 -20.52 -0.12 2.17
C CYS A 120 -19.17 -0.15 2.88
N MET A 121 -18.39 0.94 2.77
CA MET A 121 -17.10 1.04 3.44
C MET A 121 -17.22 0.99 4.96
N LYS A 122 -18.20 1.68 5.58
CA LYS A 122 -18.43 1.62 7.03
C LYS A 122 -18.64 0.20 7.53
N VAL A 123 -19.46 -0.59 6.82
CA VAL A 123 -19.70 -2.00 7.17
C VAL A 123 -18.41 -2.84 7.13
N LEU A 124 -17.59 -2.65 6.10
CA LEU A 124 -16.33 -3.40 5.97
C LEU A 124 -15.30 -2.94 7.00
N VAL A 125 -15.19 -1.64 7.27
CA VAL A 125 -14.29 -1.07 8.29
C VAL A 125 -14.65 -1.57 9.68
N ASP A 126 -15.93 -1.57 10.05
CA ASP A 126 -16.40 -2.05 11.35
C ASP A 126 -16.03 -3.53 11.58
N GLU A 127 -16.12 -4.35 10.53
CA GLU A 127 -15.69 -5.76 10.60
C GLU A 127 -14.17 -5.90 10.73
N ILE A 128 -13.39 -4.98 10.16
CA ILE A 128 -11.91 -5.01 10.21
C ILE A 128 -11.39 -4.58 11.58
N LEU A 129 -11.93 -3.52 12.18
CA LEU A 129 -11.46 -2.95 13.43
C LEU A 129 -11.35 -4.00 14.55
N PRO A 130 -10.27 -4.01 15.37
CA PRO A 130 -9.31 -2.91 15.57
C PRO A 130 -8.03 -3.01 14.70
N LEU A 131 -8.01 -3.80 13.62
CA LEU A 131 -6.87 -3.85 12.71
C LEU A 131 -6.81 -2.61 11.80
N GLU A 132 -5.65 -2.34 11.19
CA GLU A 132 -5.50 -1.21 10.28
C GLU A 132 -6.34 -1.38 8.99
N VAL A 133 -6.79 -0.27 8.43
CA VAL A 133 -7.48 -0.22 7.14
C VAL A 133 -6.74 0.73 6.20
N CYS A 134 -6.40 0.25 5.01
CA CYS A 134 -5.85 1.05 3.93
C CYS A 134 -6.85 1.13 2.77
N PHE A 135 -7.26 2.34 2.39
CA PHE A 135 -8.03 2.55 1.18
C PHE A 135 -7.08 2.54 -0.03
N HIS A 136 -7.16 1.51 -0.87
CA HIS A 136 -6.25 1.33 -2.00
C HIS A 136 -6.49 2.32 -3.16
N ARG A 137 -5.81 2.09 -4.28
CA ARG A 137 -5.85 2.90 -5.51
C ARG A 137 -7.21 3.00 -6.22
N ALA A 138 -8.29 2.41 -5.71
CA ALA A 138 -9.63 2.88 -6.06
C ALA A 138 -9.77 4.39 -5.82
N PHE A 139 -9.01 4.95 -4.88
CA PHE A 139 -8.92 6.39 -4.66
C PHE A 139 -8.54 7.15 -5.94
N ASP A 140 -7.61 6.62 -6.74
CA ASP A 140 -7.16 7.25 -7.98
C ASP A 140 -8.25 7.25 -9.08
N MET A 141 -9.29 6.44 -8.91
CA MET A 141 -10.42 6.30 -9.83
C MET A 141 -11.63 7.15 -9.41
N THR A 142 -11.53 7.89 -8.31
CA THR A 142 -12.58 8.81 -7.85
C THR A 142 -12.69 10.03 -8.77
N ARG A 143 -13.87 10.66 -8.80
CA ARG A 143 -14.12 11.86 -9.61
C ARG A 143 -13.38 13.10 -9.09
N ASP A 144 -13.23 13.20 -7.78
CA ASP A 144 -12.68 14.36 -7.07
C ASP A 144 -11.91 13.84 -5.84
N PRO A 145 -10.60 14.08 -5.78
CA PRO A 145 -9.76 13.55 -4.72
C PRO A 145 -9.98 14.25 -3.36
N ILE A 146 -10.48 15.49 -3.35
CA ILE A 146 -10.76 16.22 -2.11
C ILE A 146 -12.10 15.77 -1.53
N GLU A 147 -13.13 15.59 -2.37
CA GLU A 147 -14.40 14.95 -1.97
C GLU A 147 -14.12 13.54 -1.41
N ALA A 148 -13.30 12.74 -2.10
CA ALA A 148 -12.93 11.41 -1.64
C ALA A 148 -12.18 11.41 -0.31
N LEU A 149 -11.32 12.40 -0.04
CA LEU A 149 -10.64 12.51 1.24
C LEU A 149 -11.63 12.83 2.38
N GLN A 150 -12.63 13.66 2.13
CA GLN A 150 -13.70 13.96 3.09
C GLN A 150 -14.57 12.72 3.35
N ASP A 151 -14.92 11.96 2.30
CA ASP A 151 -15.63 10.68 2.45
C ASP A 151 -14.85 9.70 3.34
N ILE A 152 -13.52 9.62 3.19
CA ILE A 152 -12.65 8.77 4.03
C ILE A 152 -12.69 9.19 5.50
N ASP A 153 -12.63 10.50 5.76
CA ASP A 153 -12.73 11.06 7.11
C ASP A 153 -14.09 10.75 7.75
N ASP A 154 -15.18 10.94 6.99
CA ASP A 154 -16.57 10.65 7.40
C ASP A 154 -16.84 9.16 7.66
N ILE A 155 -16.08 8.26 7.02
CA ILE A 155 -16.13 6.82 7.30
C ILE A 155 -15.57 6.54 8.70
N GLY A 156 -14.43 7.14 9.06
CA GLY A 156 -13.69 6.86 10.29
C GLY A 156 -13.02 5.48 10.29
N GLY A 157 -11.95 5.29 11.07
CA GLY A 157 -11.28 3.98 11.18
C GLY A 157 -10.36 3.60 10.00
N ILE A 158 -10.20 4.47 9.00
CA ILE A 158 -9.24 4.29 7.91
C ILE A 158 -7.92 4.94 8.29
N SER A 159 -6.86 4.14 8.41
CA SER A 159 -5.55 4.61 8.83
C SER A 159 -4.67 5.06 7.68
N ARG A 160 -5.04 4.78 6.42
CA ARG A 160 -4.18 5.04 5.26
C ARG A 160 -4.93 5.15 3.94
N ILE A 161 -4.47 6.02 3.05
CA ILE A 161 -4.87 6.07 1.63
C ILE A 161 -3.64 5.79 0.75
N LEU A 162 -3.74 4.80 -0.14
CA LEU A 162 -2.75 4.53 -1.18
C LEU A 162 -3.19 5.20 -2.50
N THR A 163 -2.37 6.11 -3.02
CA THR A 163 -2.73 6.92 -4.21
C THR A 163 -1.51 7.32 -5.04
N SER A 164 -1.71 7.48 -6.34
CA SER A 164 -0.78 8.10 -7.28
C SER A 164 -1.12 9.57 -7.59
N GLY A 165 -2.04 10.17 -6.83
CA GLY A 165 -2.56 11.52 -7.09
C GLY A 165 -3.43 11.58 -8.35
N GLN A 166 -4.22 10.52 -8.62
CA GLN A 166 -5.06 10.40 -9.83
C GLN A 166 -4.29 10.49 -11.16
N LYS A 167 -3.03 10.02 -11.16
CA LYS A 167 -2.19 9.89 -12.38
C LYS A 167 -1.71 8.46 -12.56
N SER A 168 -1.08 8.18 -13.70
CA SER A 168 -0.55 6.83 -13.96
C SER A 168 0.51 6.45 -12.91
N LYS A 169 1.35 7.41 -12.52
CA LYS A 169 2.42 7.27 -11.52
C LYS A 169 2.41 8.44 -10.54
N ALA A 170 2.76 8.20 -9.28
CA ALA A 170 2.78 9.22 -8.23
C ALA A 170 3.59 10.49 -8.58
N PRO A 171 4.78 10.41 -9.21
CA PRO A 171 5.57 11.61 -9.54
C PRO A 171 4.91 12.56 -10.55
N GLU A 172 3.91 12.08 -11.30
CA GLU A 172 3.09 12.86 -12.23
C GLU A 172 1.90 13.51 -11.50
N GLY A 173 1.44 12.93 -10.39
CA GLY A 173 0.31 13.40 -9.58
C GLY A 173 0.68 14.32 -8.43
N LEU A 174 1.89 14.91 -8.45
CA LEU A 174 2.42 15.72 -7.33
C LEU A 174 1.50 16.86 -6.89
N THR A 175 0.92 17.61 -7.83
CA THR A 175 0.00 18.71 -7.47
C THR A 175 -1.21 18.21 -6.67
N THR A 176 -1.79 17.08 -7.07
CA THR A 176 -2.90 16.45 -6.35
C THR A 176 -2.43 15.92 -5.00
N LEU A 177 -1.27 15.26 -4.94
CA LEU A 177 -0.70 14.76 -3.69
C LEU A 177 -0.45 15.91 -2.70
N GLU A 178 0.17 17.00 -3.11
CA GLU A 178 0.40 18.17 -2.23
C GLU A 178 -0.92 18.75 -1.69
N ALA A 179 -1.96 18.82 -2.53
CA ALA A 179 -3.28 19.27 -2.10
C ALA A 179 -3.90 18.32 -1.07
N LEU A 180 -3.81 17.01 -1.29
CA LEU A 180 -4.29 15.99 -0.36
C LEU A 180 -3.56 16.06 0.98
N PHE A 181 -2.23 16.17 0.98
CA PHE A 181 -1.45 16.27 2.21
C PHE A 181 -1.80 17.52 3.04
N LYS A 182 -1.98 18.67 2.37
CA LYS A 182 -2.41 19.92 3.02
C LYS A 182 -3.82 19.78 3.61
N THR A 183 -4.77 19.31 2.79
CA THR A 183 -6.17 19.15 3.20
C THR A 183 -6.30 18.14 4.34
N ARG A 184 -5.60 17.00 4.25
CA ARG A 184 -5.56 16.00 5.32
C ARG A 184 -5.04 16.62 6.61
N LYS A 185 -3.99 17.44 6.58
CA LYS A 185 -3.49 18.11 7.78
C LYS A 185 -4.53 19.03 8.43
N GLU A 186 -5.38 19.68 7.64
CA GLU A 186 -6.44 20.58 8.13
C GLU A 186 -7.64 19.81 8.69
N LEU A 187 -7.98 18.65 8.12
CA LEU A 187 -9.10 17.81 8.58
C LEU A 187 -8.80 17.03 9.88
N VAL A 188 -7.52 16.68 10.09
CA VAL A 188 -7.09 15.59 10.98
C VAL A 188 -6.33 16.12 12.22
N GLU A 189 -6.55 17.37 12.65
CA GLU A 189 -5.81 17.98 13.79
C GLU A 189 -5.88 17.14 15.09
N ASP A 190 -6.94 16.33 15.27
CA ASP A 190 -7.15 15.41 16.41
C ASP A 190 -7.55 13.98 15.98
N ASP A 191 -7.07 13.50 14.83
CA ASP A 191 -7.47 12.17 14.33
C ASP A 191 -6.96 11.02 15.20
N ALA A 192 -7.93 10.33 15.82
CA ALA A 192 -7.71 9.16 16.65
C ALA A 192 -7.13 7.96 15.87
N TRP A 193 -7.28 7.93 14.54
CA TRP A 193 -6.90 6.80 13.68
C TRP A 193 -5.54 6.98 12.98
N GLY A 194 -5.01 8.20 12.98
CA GLY A 194 -3.71 8.52 12.41
C GLY A 194 -3.63 8.37 10.89
N LEU A 195 -4.73 8.65 10.17
CA LEU A 195 -4.89 8.58 8.72
C LEU A 195 -3.66 9.14 8.01
N THR A 196 -2.94 8.36 7.21
CA THR A 196 -1.82 8.82 6.39
C THR A 196 -2.16 8.80 4.90
N ILE A 197 -1.39 9.54 4.09
CA ILE A 197 -1.38 9.41 2.64
C ILE A 197 -0.07 8.74 2.23
N MET A 198 -0.18 7.62 1.52
CA MET A 198 0.92 6.80 1.04
C MET A 198 1.01 6.89 -0.48
N PRO A 199 1.97 7.67 -1.03
CA PRO A 199 2.20 7.71 -2.46
C PRO A 199 2.61 6.33 -3.00
N GLY A 200 1.96 5.89 -4.08
CA GLY A 200 2.24 4.62 -4.75
C GLY A 200 2.07 4.69 -6.27
N SER A 201 2.45 3.61 -6.96
CA SER A 201 2.61 3.53 -8.42
C SER A 201 3.81 4.32 -8.96
N GLY A 202 4.78 3.60 -9.54
CA GLY A 202 5.98 4.20 -10.15
C GLY A 202 7.00 4.74 -9.15
N VAL A 203 6.90 4.38 -7.86
CA VAL A 203 7.90 4.70 -6.83
C VAL A 203 9.08 3.74 -6.98
N ASN A 204 10.29 4.29 -7.16
CA ASN A 204 11.57 3.58 -7.26
C ASN A 204 12.73 4.54 -6.94
N GLY A 205 13.98 4.07 -7.06
CA GLY A 205 15.16 4.88 -6.72
C GLY A 205 15.28 6.19 -7.53
N ALA A 206 14.81 6.21 -8.78
CA ALA A 206 14.84 7.42 -9.60
C ALA A 206 13.73 8.42 -9.26
N THR A 207 12.57 7.94 -8.82
CA THR A 207 11.38 8.78 -8.60
C THR A 207 11.18 9.21 -7.15
N LEU A 208 11.71 8.46 -6.18
CA LEU A 208 11.59 8.75 -4.76
C LEU A 208 12.11 10.15 -4.36
N PRO A 209 13.29 10.63 -4.80
CA PRO A 209 13.78 11.94 -4.37
C PRO A 209 12.80 13.08 -4.65
N LYS A 210 12.17 13.06 -5.84
CA LYS A 210 11.19 14.07 -6.23
C LYS A 210 9.95 14.05 -5.31
N LEU A 211 9.43 12.86 -5.03
CA LEU A 211 8.29 12.69 -4.12
C LEU A 211 8.64 13.12 -2.69
N PHE A 212 9.80 12.70 -2.21
CA PHE A 212 10.29 13.01 -0.87
C PHE A 212 10.39 14.53 -0.67
N HIS A 213 11.10 15.25 -1.54
CA HIS A 213 11.30 16.69 -1.37
C HIS A 213 9.98 17.48 -1.40
N ALA A 214 9.02 17.07 -2.24
CA ALA A 214 7.71 17.72 -2.32
C ALA A 214 6.83 17.43 -1.10
N LEU A 215 6.79 16.18 -0.64
CA LEU A 215 5.77 15.72 0.33
C LEU A 215 6.28 15.62 1.77
N MET A 216 7.60 15.50 2.00
CA MET A 216 8.17 15.43 3.34
C MET A 216 7.83 16.67 4.20
N PRO A 217 7.94 17.92 3.70
CA PRO A 217 7.51 19.10 4.44
C PRO A 217 6.02 19.12 4.79
N LEU A 218 5.21 18.35 4.05
CA LEU A 218 3.77 18.24 4.26
C LEU A 218 3.39 17.02 5.13
N GLY A 219 4.37 16.24 5.60
CA GLY A 219 4.16 15.15 6.52
C GLY A 219 4.18 13.75 5.90
N LEU A 220 4.93 13.52 4.82
CA LEU A 220 5.20 12.17 4.30
C LEU A 220 5.70 11.24 5.42
N ARG A 221 5.16 10.02 5.47
CA ARG A 221 5.53 8.98 6.46
C ARG A 221 5.84 7.64 5.82
N GLU A 222 5.25 7.36 4.67
CA GLU A 222 5.27 6.03 4.07
C GLU A 222 5.19 6.14 2.55
N ILE A 223 5.78 5.16 1.87
CA ILE A 223 5.71 4.98 0.42
C ILE A 223 5.39 3.53 0.09
N HIS A 224 4.77 3.33 -1.07
CA HIS A 224 4.42 2.02 -1.58
C HIS A 224 5.06 1.75 -2.96
N LEU A 225 5.67 0.58 -3.12
CA LEU A 225 6.26 0.14 -4.38
C LEU A 225 6.08 -1.37 -4.62
N SER A 226 6.33 -1.83 -5.85
CA SER A 226 6.40 -3.26 -6.17
C SER A 226 7.84 -3.78 -6.22
N GLY A 227 8.78 -2.94 -6.65
CA GLY A 227 10.19 -3.30 -6.84
C GLY A 227 10.40 -4.51 -7.75
N GLY A 228 9.44 -4.83 -8.62
CA GLY A 228 9.41 -6.09 -9.35
C GLY A 228 9.63 -5.96 -10.86
N ARG A 229 9.88 -7.11 -11.48
CA ARG A 229 9.94 -7.27 -12.93
C ARG A 229 9.45 -8.64 -13.38
N TRP A 230 9.25 -8.77 -14.68
CA TRP A 230 9.05 -10.07 -15.34
C TRP A 230 10.36 -10.85 -15.45
N ILE A 231 10.38 -12.07 -14.95
CA ILE A 231 11.49 -13.03 -15.07
C ILE A 231 11.08 -14.12 -16.07
N PRO A 232 11.91 -14.44 -17.08
CA PRO A 232 11.61 -15.52 -18.02
C PRO A 232 11.44 -16.87 -17.31
N SER A 233 10.44 -17.68 -17.70
CA SER A 233 10.29 -19.04 -17.17
C SER A 233 11.46 -19.95 -17.52
N ASN A 234 11.80 -20.79 -16.55
CA ASN A 234 12.77 -21.89 -16.63
C ASN A 234 12.22 -23.15 -17.31
N MET A 235 10.97 -23.15 -17.79
CA MET A 235 10.43 -24.28 -18.54
C MET A 235 11.22 -24.49 -19.83
N LEU A 236 11.72 -25.71 -20.02
CA LEU A 236 12.54 -26.10 -21.18
C LEU A 236 11.72 -26.14 -22.49
N PHE A 237 10.43 -26.43 -22.40
CA PHE A 237 9.52 -26.44 -23.54
C PHE A 237 8.46 -25.36 -23.37
N LYS A 238 8.26 -24.54 -24.41
CA LYS A 238 7.25 -23.48 -24.48
C LYS A 238 6.48 -23.65 -25.79
N ARG A 239 5.15 -23.73 -25.72
CA ARG A 239 4.32 -23.88 -26.92
C ARG A 239 4.06 -22.51 -27.53
N ASN A 240 4.47 -22.35 -28.79
CA ASN A 240 4.25 -21.11 -29.54
C ASN A 240 2.75 -20.90 -29.82
N GLY A 241 2.32 -19.63 -29.75
CA GLY A 241 0.97 -19.21 -30.12
C GLY A 241 -0.12 -19.50 -29.08
N MET A 242 0.21 -20.10 -27.95
CA MET A 242 -0.73 -20.25 -26.82
C MET A 242 -0.63 -19.05 -25.90
N GLY A 243 -1.77 -18.57 -25.40
CA GLY A 243 -1.81 -17.59 -24.32
C GLY A 243 -3.06 -17.74 -23.46
N MET A 244 -2.90 -17.62 -22.14
CA MET A 244 -3.96 -17.75 -21.14
C MET A 244 -4.52 -16.38 -20.71
N ASN A 245 -4.41 -15.39 -21.61
CA ASN A 245 -4.96 -14.05 -21.44
C ASN A 245 -4.26 -13.22 -20.34
N SER A 246 -2.96 -13.39 -20.15
CA SER A 246 -2.11 -12.59 -19.24
C SER A 246 -1.92 -11.12 -19.68
N GLY A 247 -2.73 -10.62 -20.62
CA GLY A 247 -2.58 -9.34 -21.27
C GLY A 247 -1.54 -9.40 -22.39
N ASP A 248 -0.25 -9.33 -22.03
CA ASP A 248 0.85 -9.33 -22.99
C ASP A 248 1.36 -10.74 -23.29
N LYS A 249 1.32 -11.12 -24.57
CA LYS A 249 1.81 -12.42 -25.04
C LYS A 249 3.31 -12.60 -24.83
N GLU A 250 4.07 -11.50 -24.71
CA GLU A 250 5.50 -11.55 -24.41
C GLU A 250 5.80 -12.07 -23.01
N PHE A 251 4.85 -11.90 -22.07
CA PHE A 251 5.01 -12.33 -20.68
C PHE A 251 4.23 -13.60 -20.33
N GLU A 252 3.62 -14.29 -21.30
CA GLU A 252 2.81 -15.49 -21.06
C GLU A 252 3.54 -16.54 -20.22
N TRP A 253 4.82 -16.75 -20.53
CA TRP A 253 5.67 -17.68 -19.78
C TRP A 253 6.50 -16.98 -18.71
N SER A 254 6.45 -15.66 -18.60
CA SER A 254 7.24 -14.93 -17.61
C SER A 254 6.51 -14.92 -16.27
N VAL A 255 7.29 -14.75 -15.20
CA VAL A 255 6.76 -14.71 -13.84
C VAL A 255 7.19 -13.39 -13.21
N TRP A 256 6.23 -12.65 -12.67
CA TRP A 256 6.52 -11.42 -11.94
C TRP A 256 7.16 -11.73 -10.59
N ARG A 257 8.26 -11.05 -10.26
CA ARG A 257 8.97 -11.20 -8.98
C ARG A 257 9.52 -9.86 -8.53
N THR A 258 9.47 -9.63 -7.22
CA THR A 258 10.20 -8.52 -6.58
C THR A 258 11.71 -8.76 -6.67
N GLU A 259 12.46 -7.70 -6.94
CA GLU A 259 13.91 -7.69 -6.96
C GLU A 259 14.46 -7.04 -5.70
N GLN A 260 15.27 -7.80 -4.96
CA GLN A 260 15.88 -7.34 -3.72
C GLN A 260 16.69 -6.05 -3.93
N GLN A 261 17.45 -5.95 -5.03
CA GLN A 261 18.31 -4.80 -5.30
C GLN A 261 17.51 -3.51 -5.53
N GLU A 262 16.32 -3.60 -6.15
CA GLU A 262 15.47 -2.43 -6.38
C GLU A 262 14.88 -1.90 -5.07
N VAL A 263 14.47 -2.80 -4.17
CA VAL A 263 13.98 -2.41 -2.84
C VAL A 263 15.13 -1.83 -2.00
N GLN A 264 16.31 -2.46 -2.05
CA GLN A 264 17.52 -1.99 -1.36
C GLN A 264 17.92 -0.58 -1.80
N LEU A 265 17.92 -0.32 -3.11
CA LEU A 265 18.23 1.00 -3.65
C LEU A 265 17.26 2.06 -3.11
N VAL A 266 15.96 1.74 -3.05
CA VAL A 266 14.94 2.66 -2.50
C VAL A 266 15.17 2.91 -1.02
N ARG A 267 15.49 1.88 -0.22
CA ARG A 267 15.82 2.00 1.21
C ARG A 267 17.02 2.91 1.44
N GLU A 268 18.12 2.68 0.70
CA GLU A 268 19.34 3.48 0.82
C GLU A 268 19.09 4.97 0.52
N ILE A 269 18.32 5.25 -0.54
CA ILE A 269 17.93 6.61 -0.92
C ILE A 269 17.01 7.23 0.14
N ALA A 270 15.99 6.49 0.60
CA ALA A 270 15.07 6.96 1.64
C ALA A 270 15.80 7.33 2.93
N ASP A 271 16.75 6.50 3.37
CA ASP A 271 17.58 6.77 4.54
C ASP A 271 18.49 7.98 4.38
N SER A 272 19.09 8.15 3.19
CA SER A 272 19.91 9.32 2.90
C SER A 272 19.08 10.59 2.97
N LEU A 273 17.95 10.63 2.25
CA LEU A 273 17.05 11.78 2.21
C LEU A 273 16.50 12.13 3.59
N TRP A 274 16.12 11.11 4.37
CA TRP A 274 15.65 11.29 5.76
C TRP A 274 16.73 11.94 6.63
N ARG A 275 17.96 11.38 6.62
CA ARG A 275 19.07 11.94 7.39
C ARG A 275 19.38 13.38 6.98
N ASP A 276 19.40 13.67 5.68
CA ASP A 276 19.74 15.00 5.18
C ASP A 276 18.67 16.04 5.55
N TYR A 277 17.38 15.67 5.46
CA TYR A 277 16.27 16.54 5.84
C TYR A 277 16.30 16.92 7.32
N PHE A 278 16.49 15.97 8.23
CA PHE A 278 16.48 16.24 9.68
C PHE A 278 17.81 16.79 10.22
N ARG A 279 18.95 16.48 9.60
CA ARG A 279 20.22 17.18 9.91
C ARG A 279 20.11 18.67 9.60
N GLY A 280 19.48 19.02 8.47
CA GLY A 280 19.26 20.42 8.08
C GLY A 280 18.27 21.20 8.96
N GLN A 281 17.51 20.51 9.83
CA GLN A 281 16.57 21.12 10.77
C GLN A 281 17.08 21.18 12.21
N SER A 282 18.24 20.60 12.51
CA SER A 282 18.89 20.79 13.80
C SER A 282 19.32 22.25 13.91
N PRO A 283 18.84 23.03 14.91
CA PRO A 283 19.32 24.38 15.10
C PRO A 283 20.84 24.31 15.27
N ASN A 284 21.58 25.18 14.60
CA ASN A 284 22.98 25.41 14.94
C ASN A 284 23.08 25.54 16.46
N GLN A 285 23.77 24.60 17.10
CA GLN A 285 24.28 24.78 18.44
C GLN A 285 25.43 25.80 18.32
N GLU A 286 25.08 27.08 18.24
CA GLU A 286 25.98 28.21 18.55
C GLU A 286 25.53 28.85 19.86
#